data_AF-A0A963CHC9-F1
#
_entry.id   AF-A0A963CHC9-F1
#
_cell.length_a   1.000
_cell.length_b   1.000
_cell.length_c   1.000
_cell.angle_alpha   90.00
_cell.angle_beta   90.00
_cell.angle_gamma   90.00
#
_symmetry.space_group_name_H-M   'P 1'
#
loop_
_entity.id
_entity.type
_entity.pdbx_description
1 polymer ?
#
loop_
_entity_poly.entity_id
_entity_poly.type
_entity_poly.pdbx_seq_one_letter_code
_entity_poly.pdbx_strand_id
1 'polypeptide(L)'
;QATLTLPGIAAIALTLGMAIDANVLINERIREELRNGSSPQAAITAGYERAFDTILDSNITTLIAGIALLVFGSGPVRGFAVVHCLGIMTSMFSAILVSRMLVNLIYGRKRKLEKLSIGQVWKPSN
;
A
#
# COMPACT_ATOMS: atom_id res chain seq x y z
N GLN A 1 12.68 17.70 -22.59
CA GLN A 1 13.85 17.27 -21.80
C GLN A 1 13.45 17.32 -20.33
N ALA A 2 13.28 16.18 -19.67
CA ALA A 2 13.04 16.13 -18.23
C ALA A 2 14.41 16.10 -17.55
N THR A 3 14.79 17.19 -16.89
CA THR A 3 16.04 17.26 -16.13
C THR A 3 15.80 16.67 -14.75
N LEU A 4 16.62 15.69 -14.34
CA LEU A 4 16.55 15.15 -12.98
C LEU A 4 17.08 16.22 -12.01
N THR A 5 16.18 16.90 -11.31
CA THR A 5 16.52 17.97 -10.36
C THR A 5 16.56 17.44 -8.93
N LEU A 6 17.19 18.18 -8.00
CA LEU A 6 17.22 17.83 -6.57
C LEU A 6 15.81 17.55 -6.00
N PRO A 7 14.76 18.33 -6.34
CA PRO A 7 13.39 17.98 -5.96
C PRO A 7 12.86 16.71 -6.63
N GLY A 8 13.25 16.42 -7.88
CA GLY A 8 12.92 15.14 -8.53
C GLY A 8 13.47 13.94 -7.77
N ILE A 9 14.69 14.02 -7.23
CA ILE A 9 15.28 12.97 -6.39
C ILE A 9 14.53 12.86 -5.05
N ALA A 10 14.14 13.98 -4.45
CA ALA A 10 13.32 13.98 -3.23
C ALA A 10 11.95 13.29 -3.45
N ALA A 11 11.33 13.45 -4.63
CA ALA A 11 10.10 12.75 -4.98
C ALA A 11 10.28 11.22 -5.05
N ILE A 12 11.46 10.74 -5.48
CA ILE A 12 11.79 9.31 -5.48
C ILE A 12 11.84 8.80 -4.03
N ALA A 13 12.58 9.48 -3.16
CA ALA A 13 12.68 9.10 -1.74
C ALA A 13 11.31 9.10 -1.05
N LEU A 14 10.47 10.10 -1.34
CA LEU A 14 9.10 10.19 -0.83
C LEU A 14 8.24 9.00 -1.29
N THR A 15 8.29 8.68 -2.59
CA THR A 15 7.56 7.54 -3.15
C THR A 15 7.99 6.22 -2.50
N LEU A 16 9.28 6.07 -2.22
CA LEU A 16 9.83 4.91 -1.53
C LEU A 16 9.31 4.80 -0.09
N GLY A 17 9.27 5.92 0.65
CA GLY A 17 8.72 5.97 2.01
C GLY A 17 7.24 5.56 2.07
N MET A 18 6.42 6.09 1.15
CA MET A 18 4.99 5.74 1.06
C MET A 18 4.78 4.26 0.69
N ALA A 19 5.66 3.68 -0.15
CA ALA A 19 5.59 2.27 -0.50
C ALA A 19 5.91 1.34 0.69
N ILE A 20 6.81 1.74 1.59
CA ILE A 20 7.14 0.98 2.81
C ILE A 20 5.98 1.06 3.82
N ASP A 21 5.36 2.24 3.97
CA ASP A 21 4.23 2.46 4.88
C ASP A 21 3.06 1.51 4.59
N ALA A 22 2.72 1.34 3.31
CA ALA A 22 1.69 0.39 2.87
C ALA A 22 1.96 -1.06 3.33
N ASN A 23 3.22 -1.51 3.27
CA ASN A 23 3.58 -2.87 3.68
C ASN A 23 3.54 -3.04 5.20
N VAL A 24 3.93 -2.02 5.95
CA VAL A 24 3.85 -2.03 7.42
C VAL A 24 2.38 -2.04 7.86
N LEU A 25 1.52 -1.25 7.23
CA LEU A 25 0.10 -1.17 7.53
C LEU A 25 -0.62 -2.52 7.34
N ILE A 26 -0.35 -3.22 6.23
CA ILE A 26 -0.91 -4.56 5.97
C ILE A 26 -0.49 -5.53 7.09
N ASN A 27 0.80 -5.57 7.44
CA ASN A 27 1.30 -6.46 8.48
C ASN A 27 0.69 -6.17 9.84
N GLU A 28 0.54 -4.90 10.19
CA GLU A 28 -0.06 -4.51 11.46
C GLU A 28 -1.55 -4.85 11.48
N ARG A 29 -2.29 -4.63 10.38
CA ARG A 29 -3.72 -4.98 10.31
C ARG A 29 -3.97 -6.48 10.42
N ILE A 30 -3.14 -7.30 9.77
CA ILE A 30 -3.20 -8.76 9.92
C ILE A 30 -2.90 -9.17 11.36
N ARG A 31 -1.90 -8.56 12.00
CA ARG A 31 -1.56 -8.81 13.41
C ARG A 31 -2.69 -8.39 14.36
N GLU A 32 -3.40 -7.31 14.06
CA GLU A 32 -4.56 -6.84 14.81
C GLU A 32 -5.74 -7.81 14.71
N GLU A 33 -6.07 -8.27 13.48
CA GLU A 33 -7.12 -9.28 13.26
C GLU A 33 -6.79 -10.61 13.96
N LEU A 34 -5.52 -11.02 13.97
CA LEU A 34 -5.06 -12.20 14.71
C LEU A 34 -5.20 -12.02 16.24
N ARG A 35 -4.93 -10.83 16.79
CA ARG A 35 -5.17 -10.51 18.22
C ARG A 35 -6.65 -10.52 18.57
N ASN A 36 -7.51 -10.12 17.64
CA ASN A 36 -8.97 -10.14 17.82
C ASN A 36 -9.58 -11.55 17.71
N GLY A 37 -8.77 -12.59 17.52
CA GLY A 37 -9.19 -13.99 17.53
C GLY A 37 -9.71 -14.50 16.18
N SER A 38 -9.55 -13.71 15.10
CA SER A 38 -9.89 -14.15 13.75
C SER A 38 -9.02 -15.33 13.34
N SER A 39 -9.61 -16.31 12.62
CA SER A 39 -8.84 -17.42 12.09
C SER A 39 -7.75 -16.87 11.17
N PRO A 40 -6.54 -17.47 11.13
CA PRO A 40 -5.42 -16.87 10.40
C PRO A 40 -5.69 -16.61 8.92
N GLN A 41 -6.55 -17.43 8.31
CA GLN A 41 -6.98 -17.25 6.92
C GLN A 41 -7.96 -16.09 6.75
N ALA A 42 -8.90 -15.93 7.69
CA ALA A 42 -9.83 -14.80 7.72
C ALA A 42 -9.10 -13.49 8.03
N ALA A 43 -8.14 -13.52 8.96
CA ALA A 43 -7.32 -12.37 9.35
C ALA A 43 -6.47 -11.82 8.20
N ILE A 44 -5.84 -12.70 7.41
CA ILE A 44 -5.11 -12.29 6.20
C ILE A 44 -6.05 -11.57 5.24
N THR A 45 -7.26 -12.09 5.08
CA THR A 45 -8.18 -11.61 4.04
C THR A 45 -8.81 -10.29 4.41
N ALA A 46 -9.35 -10.21 5.62
CA ALA A 46 -9.87 -8.98 6.17
C ALA A 46 -8.76 -7.91 6.28
N GLY A 47 -7.54 -8.33 6.61
CA GLY A 47 -6.36 -7.47 6.63
C GLY A 47 -6.03 -6.90 5.26
N TYR A 48 -5.97 -7.74 4.21
CA TYR A 48 -5.69 -7.29 2.85
C TYR A 48 -6.81 -6.43 2.27
N GLU A 49 -8.08 -6.76 2.50
CA GLU A 49 -9.22 -6.00 2.00
C GLU A 49 -9.26 -4.59 2.59
N ARG A 50 -9.17 -4.46 3.92
CA ARG A 50 -9.20 -3.14 4.59
C ARG A 50 -7.94 -2.32 4.35
N ALA A 51 -6.76 -2.97 4.36
CA ALA A 51 -5.52 -2.28 4.08
C ALA A 51 -5.46 -1.80 2.63
N PHE A 52 -6.00 -2.55 1.67
CA PHE A 52 -6.08 -2.14 0.27
C PHE A 52 -6.89 -0.85 0.11
N ASP A 53 -8.08 -0.77 0.71
CA ASP A 53 -8.91 0.44 0.66
C ASP A 53 -8.18 1.66 1.25
N THR A 54 -7.47 1.45 2.37
CA THR A 54 -6.72 2.53 3.04
C THR A 54 -5.51 2.98 2.20
N ILE A 55 -4.79 2.04 1.59
CA ILE A 55 -3.66 2.32 0.69
C ILE A 55 -4.15 3.04 -0.57
N LEU A 56 -5.31 2.64 -1.10
CA LEU A 56 -5.91 3.25 -2.27
C LEU A 56 -6.25 4.72 -2.00
N ASP A 57 -6.98 4.99 -0.92
CA ASP A 57 -7.34 6.36 -0.52
C ASP A 57 -6.11 7.24 -0.26
N SER A 58 -5.09 6.70 0.41
CA SER A 58 -3.85 7.42 0.70
C SER A 58 -3.10 7.81 -0.59
N ASN A 59 -3.04 6.90 -1.58
CA ASN A 59 -2.42 7.17 -2.89
C ASN A 59 -3.25 8.12 -3.75
N ILE A 60 -4.59 8.05 -3.70
CA ILE A 60 -5.47 8.98 -4.41
C ILE A 60 -5.31 10.40 -3.85
N THR A 61 -5.29 10.55 -2.53
CA THR A 61 -5.17 11.87 -1.88
C THR A 61 -3.83 12.53 -2.24
N THR A 62 -2.75 11.76 -2.24
CA THR A 62 -1.42 12.23 -2.65
C THR A 62 -1.32 12.52 -4.14
N LEU A 63 -2.04 11.75 -4.99
CA LEU A 63 -2.14 12.04 -6.42
C LEU A 63 -2.83 13.38 -6.69
N ILE A 64 -3.90 13.70 -5.96
CA ILE A 64 -4.59 15.00 -6.06
C ILE A 64 -3.61 16.14 -5.74
N ALA A 65 -2.82 16.00 -4.67
CA ALA A 65 -1.78 16.96 -4.34
C ALA A 65 -0.71 17.05 -5.45
N GLY A 66 -0.26 15.92 -5.99
CA GLY A 66 0.68 15.85 -7.11
C GLY A 66 0.17 16.59 -8.36
N ILE A 67 -1.11 16.41 -8.71
CA ILE A 67 -1.75 17.10 -9.83
C ILE A 67 -1.83 18.61 -9.56
N ALA A 68 -2.21 19.01 -8.35
CA ALA A 68 -2.23 20.42 -7.97
C ALA A 68 -0.83 21.05 -8.10
N LEU A 69 0.22 20.36 -7.65
CA LEU A 69 1.61 20.80 -7.84
C LEU A 69 2.05 20.82 -9.31
N LEU A 70 1.47 19.99 -10.17
CA LEU A 70 1.80 19.96 -11.59
C LEU A 70 1.15 21.11 -12.37
N VAL A 71 -0.05 21.53 -11.96
CA VAL A 71 -0.82 22.64 -12.54
C VAL A 71 -0.34 23.99 -11.99
N PHE A 72 -0.20 24.10 -10.67
CA PHE A 72 0.13 25.36 -9.99
C PHE A 72 1.62 25.51 -9.65
N GLY A 73 2.41 24.43 -9.69
CA GLY A 73 3.83 24.48 -9.36
C GLY A 73 4.69 25.02 -10.50
N SER A 74 5.72 25.77 -10.14
CA SER A 74 6.67 26.36 -11.07
C SER A 74 8.10 25.88 -10.82
N GLY A 75 8.94 25.95 -11.87
CA GLY A 75 10.37 25.64 -11.78
C GLY A 75 10.66 24.22 -11.24
N PRO A 76 11.50 24.08 -10.20
CA PRO A 76 11.89 22.78 -9.64
C PRO A 76 10.72 21.97 -9.03
N VAL A 77 9.66 22.63 -8.54
CA VAL A 77 8.49 21.97 -7.93
C VAL A 77 7.72 21.16 -8.97
N ARG A 78 7.67 21.63 -10.22
CA ARG A 78 7.05 20.88 -11.32
C ARG A 78 7.81 19.59 -11.63
N GLY A 79 9.13 19.59 -11.49
CA GLY A 79 9.97 18.39 -11.61
C GLY A 79 9.67 17.36 -10.51
N PHE A 80 9.51 17.82 -9.27
CA PHE A 80 9.03 16.97 -8.16
C PHE A 80 7.66 16.37 -8.48
N ALA A 81 6.70 17.19 -8.92
CA ALA A 81 5.33 16.77 -9.20
C ALA A 81 5.26 15.68 -10.29
N VAL A 82 6.05 15.82 -11.37
CA VAL A 82 6.10 14.83 -12.46
C VAL A 82 6.60 13.48 -11.95
N VAL A 83 7.70 13.47 -11.19
CA VAL A 83 8.27 12.22 -10.66
C VAL A 83 7.33 11.58 -9.63
N HIS A 84 6.71 12.39 -8.77
CA HIS A 84 5.73 11.93 -7.78
C HIS A 84 4.49 11.31 -8.45
N CYS A 85 3.91 11.96 -9.46
CA CYS A 85 2.76 11.43 -10.19
C CYS A 85 3.11 10.12 -10.92
N LEU A 86 4.29 10.04 -11.57
CA LEU A 86 4.77 8.80 -12.20
C LEU A 86 4.94 7.66 -11.18
N GLY A 87 5.49 7.98 -10.01
CA GLY A 87 5.68 7.03 -8.91
C GLY A 87 4.35 6.46 -8.42
N ILE A 88 3.38 7.33 -8.12
CA ILE A 88 2.05 6.92 -7.68
C ILE A 88 1.32 6.16 -8.77
N MET A 89 1.34 6.61 -10.03
CA MET A 89 0.67 5.91 -11.13
C MET A 89 1.20 4.48 -11.31
N THR A 90 2.53 4.30 -11.25
CA THR A 90 3.15 2.97 -11.34
C THR A 90 2.75 2.10 -10.14
N SER A 91 2.74 2.67 -8.94
CA SER A 91 2.34 1.99 -7.71
C SER A 91 0.86 1.60 -7.72
N MET A 92 -0.04 2.51 -8.09
CA MET A 92 -1.48 2.27 -8.18
C MET A 92 -1.83 1.27 -9.28
N PHE A 93 -1.16 1.33 -10.43
CA PHE A 93 -1.33 0.32 -11.48
C PHE A 93 -0.94 -1.07 -10.98
N SER A 94 0.19 -1.17 -10.27
CA SER A 94 0.59 -2.40 -9.59
C SER A 94 -0.45 -2.80 -8.53
N ALA A 95 -0.92 -1.90 -7.67
CA ALA A 95 -1.92 -2.21 -6.66
C ALA A 95 -3.25 -2.69 -7.26
N ILE A 96 -3.78 -2.06 -8.31
CA ILE A 96 -5.05 -2.46 -8.93
C ILE A 96 -4.93 -3.82 -9.62
N LEU A 97 -3.85 -4.06 -10.37
CA LEU A 97 -3.64 -5.33 -11.09
C LEU A 97 -3.19 -6.45 -10.16
N VAL A 98 -2.25 -6.19 -9.26
CA VAL A 98 -1.69 -7.16 -8.31
C VAL A 98 -2.69 -7.47 -7.21
N SER A 99 -3.50 -6.51 -6.74
CA SER A 99 -4.55 -6.80 -5.74
C SER A 99 -5.69 -7.61 -6.37
N ARG A 100 -6.17 -7.25 -7.57
CA ARG A 100 -7.16 -8.09 -8.28
C ARG A 100 -6.60 -9.47 -8.63
N MET A 101 -5.33 -9.56 -9.02
CA MET A 101 -4.65 -10.83 -9.28
C MET A 101 -4.50 -11.64 -7.98
N LEU A 102 -4.01 -11.06 -6.88
CA LEU A 102 -3.86 -11.74 -5.59
C LEU A 102 -5.20 -12.21 -5.03
N VAL A 103 -6.22 -11.36 -5.04
CA VAL A 103 -7.58 -11.75 -4.64
C VAL A 103 -8.05 -12.91 -5.51
N ASN A 104 -7.94 -12.83 -6.84
CA ASN A 104 -8.41 -13.91 -7.71
C ASN A 104 -7.56 -15.19 -7.61
N LEU A 105 -6.26 -15.09 -7.29
CA LEU A 105 -5.33 -16.21 -7.19
C LEU A 105 -5.40 -16.90 -5.82
N ILE A 106 -5.66 -16.14 -4.75
CA ILE A 106 -5.84 -16.65 -3.38
C ILE A 106 -7.27 -17.14 -3.15
N TYR A 107 -8.27 -16.37 -3.58
CA TYR A 107 -9.70 -16.70 -3.38
C TYR A 107 -10.34 -17.51 -4.49
N GLY A 108 -9.82 -17.46 -5.72
CA GLY A 108 -10.35 -18.23 -6.83
C GLY A 108 -10.11 -19.75 -6.71
N ARG A 109 -9.34 -20.22 -5.71
CA ARG A 109 -8.93 -21.65 -5.65
C ARG A 109 -8.98 -22.38 -4.31
N LYS A 110 -9.33 -21.80 -3.15
CA LYS A 110 -9.33 -22.56 -1.88
C LYS A 110 -10.52 -22.31 -0.94
N ARG A 111 -11.33 -23.37 -0.77
CA ARG A 111 -12.49 -23.46 0.13
C ARG A 111 -12.15 -23.65 1.63
N LYS A 112 -10.92 -24.01 2.03
CA LYS A 112 -10.48 -24.22 3.44
C LYS A 112 -8.95 -24.12 3.60
N LEU A 113 -8.41 -23.29 4.50
CA LEU A 113 -7.05 -23.39 5.05
C LEU A 113 -7.13 -23.41 6.60
N GLU A 114 -6.71 -24.52 7.19
CA GLU A 114 -6.93 -24.79 8.62
C GLU A 114 -5.79 -24.35 9.55
N LYS A 115 -4.58 -24.03 9.07
CA LYS A 115 -3.48 -23.57 9.95
C LYS A 115 -2.49 -22.62 9.26
N LEU A 116 -2.03 -21.62 10.01
CA LEU A 116 -0.82 -20.84 9.73
C LEU A 116 0.16 -21.02 10.88
N SER A 117 1.39 -21.42 10.53
CA SER A 117 2.53 -21.52 11.46
C SER A 117 3.17 -20.14 11.60
N ILE A 118 2.52 -19.26 12.35
CA ILE A 118 3.14 -18.03 12.86
C ILE A 118 3.34 -18.22 14.36
N GLY A 119 4.55 -17.89 14.82
CA GLY A 119 5.08 -18.19 16.15
C GLY A 119 4.17 -17.82 17.33
N GLN A 120 4.45 -18.47 18.45
CA GLN A 120 3.69 -18.49 19.70
C GLN A 120 2.92 -17.19 20.00
N VAL A 121 1.61 -17.22 19.74
CA VAL A 121 0.67 -16.19 20.18
C VAL A 121 0.57 -16.29 21.69
N TRP A 122 1.26 -15.41 22.40
CA TRP A 122 1.11 -15.26 23.85
C TRP A 122 -0.33 -14.82 24.16
N LYS A 123 -1.03 -15.61 24.98
CA LYS A 123 -2.33 -15.28 25.56
C LYS A 123 -2.12 -14.89 27.03
N PRO A 124 -2.53 -13.69 27.49
CA PRO A 124 -2.61 -13.41 28.91
C PRO A 124 -3.69 -14.30 29.53
N SER A 125 -3.29 -15.10 30.53
CA SER A 125 -4.20 -15.85 31.40
C SER A 125 -4.95 -14.88 32.31
N ASN A 126 -6.28 -14.89 32.22
CA ASN A 126 -7.16 -14.50 33.31
C ASN A 126 -8.21 -15.60 33.47
#